data_AF-A0A0H2QXY7-F1
#
_entry.id   AF-A0A0H2QXY7-F1
#
_cell.length_a   1.000
_cell.length_b   1.000
_cell.length_c   1.000
_cell.angle_alpha   90.00
_cell.angle_beta   90.00
_cell.angle_gamma   90.00
#
_symmetry.space_group_name_H-M   'P 1'
#
loop_
_entity.id
_entity.type
_entity.pdbx_description
1 polymer ?
#
loop_
_entity_poly.entity_id
_entity_poly.type
_entity_poly.pdbx_seq_one_letter_code
_entity_poly.pdbx_strand_id
1 'polypeptide(L)'
;FNLISTISKTSAMDFVTTLRRRTNNAFPDDVPDFYKSFQRIMRVWRTVQVNKRAGVYHGVVDPLKDKFCLALKCPACPQPGFNMPLKFR
;
A
#
# COMPACT_ATOMS: atom_id res chain seq x y z
N PHE A 1 -2.10 -9.68 -3.55
CA PHE A 1 -2.68 -8.92 -4.68
C PHE A 1 -1.81 -7.76 -5.16
N ASN A 2 -1.41 -6.76 -4.34
CA ASN A 2 -0.65 -5.60 -4.84
C ASN A 2 0.60 -5.97 -5.67
N LEU A 3 1.44 -6.88 -5.18
CA LEU A 3 2.62 -7.37 -5.91
C LEU A 3 2.26 -8.03 -7.24
N ILE A 4 1.27 -8.93 -7.22
CA ILE A 4 0.75 -9.63 -8.40
C ILE A 4 0.21 -8.61 -9.42
N SER A 5 -0.64 -7.68 -8.98
CA SER A 5 -1.20 -6.65 -9.85
C SER A 5 -0.12 -5.78 -10.51
N THR A 6 0.99 -5.48 -9.81
CA THR A 6 2.11 -4.72 -10.37
C THR A 6 2.97 -5.55 -11.34
N ILE A 7 3.33 -6.78 -10.98
CA ILE A 7 4.27 -7.60 -11.78
C ILE A 7 3.57 -8.22 -12.98
N SER A 8 2.38 -8.80 -12.78
CA SER A 8 1.67 -9.56 -13.82
C SER A 8 0.52 -8.79 -14.46
N LYS A 9 0.37 -7.49 -14.15
CA LYS A 9 -0.73 -6.63 -14.66
C LYS A 9 -2.13 -7.21 -14.43
N THR A 10 -2.27 -8.10 -13.44
CA THR A 10 -3.54 -8.78 -13.16
C THR A 10 -4.55 -7.80 -12.59
N SER A 11 -5.75 -7.76 -13.17
CA SER A 11 -6.82 -6.91 -12.68
C SER A 11 -7.39 -7.47 -11.37
N ALA A 12 -8.08 -6.60 -10.60
CA ALA A 12 -8.79 -7.06 -9.41
C ALA A 12 -9.91 -8.05 -9.76
N MET A 13 -10.52 -7.89 -10.94
CA MET A 13 -11.58 -8.76 -11.42
C MET A 13 -11.02 -10.15 -11.70
N ASP A 14 -9.93 -10.25 -12.46
CA ASP A 14 -9.30 -11.54 -12.80
C ASP A 14 -8.84 -12.27 -11.54
N PHE A 15 -8.29 -11.54 -10.57
CA PHE A 15 -7.88 -12.12 -9.30
C PHE A 15 -9.06 -12.72 -8.52
N VAL A 16 -10.17 -11.98 -8.41
CA VAL A 16 -11.38 -12.47 -7.73
C VAL A 16 -12.02 -13.62 -8.48
N THR A 17 -12.15 -13.55 -9.80
CA THR A 17 -12.67 -14.64 -10.64
C THR A 17 -11.81 -15.90 -10.51
N THR A 18 -10.48 -15.75 -10.50
CA THR A 18 -9.56 -16.87 -10.29
C THR A 18 -9.76 -17.52 -8.93
N LEU A 19 -9.94 -16.72 -7.87
CA LEU A 19 -10.24 -17.25 -6.54
C LEU A 19 -11.58 -18.00 -6.52
N ARG A 20 -12.63 -17.44 -7.13
CA ARG A 20 -13.95 -18.10 -7.22
C ARG A 20 -13.87 -19.45 -7.93
N ARG A 21 -13.21 -19.50 -9.10
CA ARG A 21 -12.97 -20.76 -9.83
C ARG A 21 -12.11 -21.75 -9.07
N ARG A 22 -11.12 -21.27 -8.30
CA ARG A 22 -10.27 -22.14 -7.47
C ARG A 22 -11.05 -22.71 -6.28
N THR A 23 -12.01 -21.97 -5.74
CA THR A 23 -12.88 -22.43 -4.65
C THR A 23 -13.89 -23.46 -5.13
N ASN A 24 -14.56 -23.21 -6.25
CA ASN A 24 -15.42 -24.20 -6.91
C ASN A 24 -15.23 -24.08 -8.43
N ASN A 25 -14.57 -25.06 -9.01
CA ASN A 25 -14.30 -25.06 -10.45
C ASN A 25 -15.50 -25.56 -11.28
N ALA A 26 -16.35 -26.41 -10.70
CA ALA A 26 -17.52 -26.95 -11.38
C ALA A 26 -18.62 -25.89 -11.49
N PHE A 27 -18.85 -25.13 -10.41
CA PHE A 27 -19.86 -24.08 -10.35
C PHE A 27 -19.27 -22.82 -9.69
N PRO A 28 -18.46 -22.02 -10.42
CA PRO A 28 -17.84 -20.82 -9.87
C PRO A 28 -18.85 -19.75 -9.45
N ASP A 29 -20.03 -19.76 -10.04
CA ASP A 29 -21.10 -18.81 -9.75
C ASP A 29 -21.79 -19.05 -8.41
N ASP A 30 -21.74 -20.29 -7.89
CA ASP A 30 -22.21 -20.63 -6.54
C ASP A 30 -21.32 -20.02 -5.44
N VAL A 31 -20.09 -19.65 -5.79
CA VAL A 31 -19.20 -18.91 -4.88
C VAL A 31 -19.63 -17.44 -4.87
N PRO A 32 -19.92 -16.85 -3.69
CA PRO A 32 -20.35 -15.46 -3.59
C PRO A 32 -19.42 -14.48 -4.31
N ASP A 33 -20.00 -13.50 -5.01
CA ASP A 33 -19.20 -12.42 -5.60
C ASP A 33 -18.75 -11.43 -4.52
N PHE A 34 -17.49 -11.55 -4.12
CA PHE A 34 -16.86 -10.65 -3.15
C PHE A 34 -16.03 -9.54 -3.81
N TYR A 35 -16.16 -9.30 -5.12
CA TYR A 35 -15.37 -8.31 -5.85
C TYR A 35 -15.44 -6.91 -5.23
N LYS A 36 -16.64 -6.41 -4.93
CA LYS A 36 -16.83 -5.07 -4.33
C LYS A 36 -16.18 -4.98 -2.94
N SER A 37 -16.33 -6.02 -2.12
CA SER A 37 -15.72 -6.10 -0.79
C SER A 37 -14.20 -6.15 -0.89
N PHE A 38 -13.67 -6.95 -1.82
CA PHE A 38 -12.24 -7.03 -2.11
C PHE A 38 -11.66 -5.68 -2.52
N GLN A 39 -12.32 -4.95 -3.43
CA GLN A 39 -11.88 -3.61 -3.83
C GLN A 39 -11.82 -2.65 -2.63
N ARG A 40 -12.81 -2.67 -1.74
CA ARG A 40 -12.81 -1.84 -0.52
C ARG A 40 -11.64 -2.20 0.39
N ILE A 41 -11.45 -3.49 0.69
CA ILE A 41 -10.35 -3.98 1.51
C ILE A 41 -9.00 -3.58 0.90
N MET A 42 -8.84 -3.70 -0.42
CA MET A 42 -7.61 -3.35 -1.11
C MET A 42 -7.30 -1.84 -1.05
N ARG A 43 -8.32 -0.97 -1.08
CA ARG A 43 -8.14 0.48 -0.88
C ARG A 43 -7.66 0.78 0.54
N VAL A 44 -8.33 0.23 1.56
CA VAL A 44 -7.93 0.39 2.96
C VAL A 44 -6.51 -0.11 3.17
N TRP A 45 -6.20 -1.31 2.67
CA TRP A 45 -4.86 -1.87 2.73
C TRP A 45 -3.80 -0.95 2.11
N ARG A 46 -4.03 -0.41 0.91
CA ARG A 46 -3.10 0.52 0.26
C ARG A 46 -2.90 1.79 1.09
N THR A 47 -3.97 2.38 1.63
CA THR A 47 -3.88 3.54 2.51
C THR A 47 -3.03 3.24 3.75
N VAL A 48 -3.25 2.10 4.41
CA VAL A 48 -2.45 1.67 5.57
C VAL A 48 -0.98 1.50 5.20
N GLN A 49 -0.68 0.87 4.05
CA GLN A 49 0.69 0.69 3.59
C GLN A 49 1.40 2.02 3.28
N VAL A 50 0.69 2.99 2.67
CA VAL A 50 1.26 4.32 2.41
C VAL A 50 1.53 5.07 3.72
N ASN A 51 0.59 5.05 4.67
CA ASN A 51 0.80 5.67 5.99
C ASN A 51 1.97 5.04 6.75
N LYS A 52 2.09 3.71 6.70
CA LYS A 52 3.22 2.97 7.29
C LYS A 52 4.54 3.42 6.67
N ARG A 53 4.63 3.48 5.33
CA ARG A 53 5.84 3.91 4.62
C ARG A 53 6.19 5.37 4.91
N ALA A 54 5.19 6.24 4.99
CA ALA A 54 5.37 7.63 5.36
C ALA A 54 5.78 7.81 6.84
N GLY A 55 5.70 6.77 7.67
CA GLY A 55 6.11 6.79 9.06
C GLY A 55 5.24 7.65 9.98
N VAL A 56 3.98 7.89 9.58
CA VAL A 56 3.00 8.69 10.34
C VAL A 56 2.84 8.20 11.78
N TYR A 57 2.94 6.88 11.99
CA TYR A 57 2.74 6.24 13.30
C TYR A 57 4.04 5.92 14.05
N HIS A 58 5.19 6.35 13.55
CA HIS A 58 6.50 6.04 14.17
C HIS A 58 6.98 7.09 15.17
N GLY A 59 6.17 8.10 15.50
CA GLY A 59 6.55 9.17 16.44
C GLY A 59 7.70 10.05 15.95
N VAL A 60 8.06 9.94 14.67
CA VAL A 60 9.09 10.75 14.03
C VAL A 60 8.52 12.14 13.82
N VAL A 61 8.89 13.07 14.70
CA VAL A 61 8.55 14.48 14.57
C VAL A 61 9.48 15.08 13.53
N ASP A 62 8.99 15.15 12.30
CA ASP A 62 9.67 15.84 11.22
C ASP A 62 9.08 17.26 11.14
N PRO A 63 9.81 18.30 11.59
CA PRO A 63 9.28 19.66 11.67
C PRO A 63 8.93 20.26 10.30
N LEU A 64 9.44 19.67 9.21
CA LEU A 64 9.13 20.06 7.84
C LEU A 64 7.94 19.27 7.26
N LYS A 65 7.39 18.32 8.00
CA LYS A 65 6.35 17.41 7.53
C LYS A 65 5.00 17.87 8.08
N ASP A 66 4.14 18.31 7.17
CA ASP A 66 2.73 18.51 7.50
C ASP A 66 2.12 17.20 8.03
N LYS A 67 1.16 17.29 8.95
CA LYS A 67 0.49 16.15 9.61
C LYS A 67 -0.15 15.18 8.60
N PHE A 68 -0.35 15.62 7.36
CA PHE A 68 -0.95 14.84 6.27
C PHE A 68 0.02 14.50 5.12
N CYS A 69 1.32 14.72 5.29
CA CYS A 69 2.30 14.44 4.24
C CYS A 69 2.60 12.93 4.15
N LEU A 70 2.01 12.28 3.13
CA LEU A 70 2.24 10.88 2.80
C LEU A 70 3.45 10.65 1.88
N ALA A 71 4.15 11.72 1.50
CA ALA A 71 5.35 11.62 0.68
C ALA A 71 6.49 10.94 1.47
N LEU A 72 7.14 9.98 0.82
CA LEU A 72 8.36 9.40 1.35
C LEU A 72 9.50 10.37 1.08
N LYS A 73 10.19 10.83 2.14
CA LYS A 73 11.43 11.57 1.95
C LYS A 73 12.48 10.61 1.39
N CYS A 74 13.25 11.09 0.41
CA CYS A 74 14.37 10.31 -0.11
C CYS A 74 15.40 10.13 1.02
N PRO A 75 15.72 8.89 1.43
CA PRO A 75 16.68 8.65 2.51
C PRO A 75 18.10 9.07 2.11
N ALA A 76 18.41 9.09 0.81
CA ALA A 76 19.71 9.50 0.29
C ALA A 76 19.86 11.03 0.16
N CYS A 77 18.75 11.79 0.16
CA CYS A 77 18.84 13.25 0.09
C CYS A 77 19.36 13.81 1.43
N PRO A 78 20.28 14.80 1.41
CA PRO A 78 20.75 15.49 2.61
C PRO A 78 19.59 16.19 3.35
N GLN A 79 19.37 15.88 4.62
CA GLN A 79 18.36 16.48 5.49
C GLN A 79 19.04 16.97 6.79
N PRO A 80 19.59 18.20 6.78
CA PRO A 80 20.29 18.77 7.93
C PRO A 80 19.44 18.73 9.21
N GLY A 81 20.03 18.22 10.29
CA GLY A 81 19.35 18.04 11.58
C GLY A 81 18.43 16.82 11.66
N PHE A 82 18.32 16.02 10.58
CA PHE A 82 17.49 14.81 10.55
C PHE A 82 18.30 13.55 10.22
N ASN A 83 18.93 13.48 9.04
CA ASN A 83 19.79 12.35 8.64
C ASN A 83 21.28 12.72 8.55
N MET A 84 21.64 13.96 8.89
CA MET A 84 23.00 14.47 8.89
C MET A 84 23.15 15.66 9.85
N PRO A 85 24.37 15.99 10.29
CA PRO A 85 24.61 17.16 11.16
C PRO A 85 24.19 18.48 10.48
N LEU A 86 23.77 19.48 11.28
CA LEU A 86 23.45 20.83 10.77
C LEU A 86 24.65 21.57 10.18
N LYS A 87 25.85 21.27 10.70
CA LYS A 87 27.12 21.76 10.18
C LYS A 87 28.05 20.57 10.02
N PHE A 88 28.64 20.43 8.84
CA PHE A 88 29.79 19.56 8.67
C PHE A 88 31.00 20.22 9.34
N ARG A 89 31.77 19.43 10.07
CA ARG A 89 33.03 19.88 10.67
C ARG A 89 34.14 19.87 9.63
#